data_AF-A0A8T1QFJ7-F1
#
_entry.id   AF-A0A8T1QFJ7-F1
#
_cell.length_a   1.000
_cell.length_b   1.000
_cell.length_c   1.000
_cell.angle_alpha   90.00
_cell.angle_beta   90.00
_cell.angle_gamma   90.00
#
_symmetry.space_group_name_H-M   'P 1'
#
loop_
_entity.id
_entity.type
_entity.pdbx_description
1 polymer ?
#
loop_
_entity_poly.entity_id
_entity_poly.type
_entity_poly.pdbx_seq_one_letter_code
_entity_poly.pdbx_strand_id
1 'polypeptide(L)'
;MFGTNNKKSGLVGKKKTVIGRIVTANPFEGERYYMLILLNHIRGPLSFENLRIVDGIVAPTFREAANMHGLLQRDSSLEDCLHEASLYQMPSSLRRLFATILVYCNPTNLRELWERFEQDMSVDFRLTKDSIFNVRMQVLRSISFTLESIGKDINSFNLLDDDICFGEDQLESRKINDELAIEISEEDIVASEALNSKQRHVYNSILGKVFSNETTTFFVDGPAGTGKTFLYKALLTAVRSRKLVTLATASSGIAASILLGGRTAHSRFKILLDTDEHSMCCVSKQSVIAKLLRVARLIIWDEAPMSRKQHIEALDKMLRDINDSKLTFGVKVVIFCGDFRQVLPVVRKGTRQEHVDASLVSSYLWPTLIKFHLTENMRARLDPVFSEYVLELGNRMPPITVDETIKIPDGMLVPYEDDCTSLDHLIDVVFHDIHEYSINISAMMNRAILTPKNSYVDEINALLIHKFPVELKRYYSFDEAIDTSEQSIMEDFLNTLTPNGLPPHELLLKINCPIMLLRNINPSE
;
A
#
# COMPACT_ATOMS: atom_id res chain seq x y z
N MET A 1 37.12 -33.55 -4.76
CA MET A 1 36.45 -34.76 -5.31
C MET A 1 35.04 -34.36 -5.72
N PHE A 2 34.63 -34.76 -6.92
CA PHE A 2 33.38 -34.35 -7.56
C PHE A 2 32.14 -35.05 -6.94
N GLY A 3 31.01 -34.34 -6.93
CA GLY A 3 29.69 -34.90 -6.65
C GLY A 3 28.59 -34.01 -7.23
N THR A 4 28.10 -34.36 -8.42
CA THR A 4 26.97 -33.74 -9.11
C THR A 4 25.66 -34.33 -8.58
N ASN A 5 24.65 -33.50 -8.33
CA ASN A 5 23.25 -33.95 -8.30
C ASN A 5 22.41 -33.12 -9.28
N ASN A 6 22.15 -33.71 -10.44
CA ASN A 6 21.26 -33.20 -11.47
C ASN A 6 19.80 -33.49 -11.09
N LYS A 7 18.98 -32.45 -10.97
CA LYS A 7 17.55 -32.55 -11.28
C LYS A 7 17.18 -31.45 -12.28
N LYS A 8 16.82 -31.89 -13.48
CA LYS A 8 16.33 -31.09 -14.61
C LYS A 8 14.96 -30.50 -14.26
N SER A 9 14.81 -29.18 -14.40
CA SER A 9 13.56 -28.53 -14.78
C SER A 9 13.81 -27.78 -16.09
N GLY A 10 12.95 -28.02 -17.08
CA GLY A 10 13.11 -27.50 -18.43
C GLY A 10 12.59 -26.09 -18.55
N LEU A 11 13.48 -25.17 -18.94
CA LEU A 11 13.21 -23.94 -19.68
C LEU A 11 14.43 -23.74 -20.59
N VAL A 12 14.22 -23.64 -21.90
CA VAL A 12 15.29 -23.36 -22.87
C VAL A 12 15.67 -21.88 -22.73
N GLY A 13 16.43 -21.57 -21.69
CA GLY A 13 17.10 -20.28 -21.55
C GLY A 13 18.38 -20.28 -22.39
N LYS A 14 18.65 -19.18 -23.10
CA LYS A 14 19.96 -18.91 -23.72
C LYS A 14 21.06 -19.27 -22.70
N LYS A 15 21.89 -20.27 -23.02
CA LYS A 15 23.06 -20.63 -22.18
C LYS A 15 23.92 -19.37 -22.05
N LYS A 16 23.87 -18.69 -20.90
CA LYS A 16 24.87 -17.68 -20.56
C LYS A 16 26.22 -18.40 -20.55
N THR A 17 27.12 -17.99 -21.44
CA THR A 17 28.51 -18.48 -21.48
C THR A 17 29.17 -18.07 -20.16
N VAL A 18 29.48 -19.05 -19.30
CA VAL A 18 30.15 -18.78 -18.02
C VAL A 18 31.64 -18.61 -18.32
N ILE A 19 32.12 -17.36 -18.27
CA ILE A 19 33.51 -17.00 -18.58
C ILE A 19 34.45 -17.23 -17.37
N GLY A 20 33.89 -17.29 -16.15
CA GLY A 20 34.63 -17.56 -14.92
C GLY A 20 33.70 -17.71 -13.71
N ARG A 21 34.25 -18.10 -12.55
CA ARG A 21 33.54 -18.12 -11.26
C ARG A 21 34.17 -17.10 -10.33
N ILE A 22 33.32 -16.27 -9.74
CA ILE A 22 33.72 -15.39 -8.64
C ILE A 22 33.71 -16.23 -7.36
N VAL A 23 34.78 -16.13 -6.55
CA VAL A 23 34.89 -16.86 -5.28
C VAL A 23 34.25 -16.00 -4.20
N THR A 24 33.35 -16.58 -3.41
CA THR A 24 32.72 -15.91 -2.27
C THR A 24 33.77 -15.45 -1.25
N ALA A 25 33.50 -14.32 -0.61
CA ALA A 25 34.35 -13.74 0.42
C ALA A 25 33.45 -13.35 1.59
N ASN A 26 33.86 -13.67 2.81
CA ASN A 26 33.14 -13.29 4.01
C ASN A 26 33.41 -11.80 4.35
N PRO A 27 32.45 -11.05 4.93
CA PRO A 27 32.68 -9.69 5.44
C PRO A 27 33.95 -9.50 6.31
N PHE A 28 34.35 -10.53 7.07
CA PHE A 28 35.59 -10.52 7.87
C PHE A 28 36.89 -10.56 7.03
N GLU A 29 36.81 -10.83 5.73
CA GLU A 29 37.95 -10.84 4.80
C GLU A 29 38.33 -9.44 4.26
N GLY A 30 37.68 -8.37 4.76
CA GLY A 30 38.11 -6.99 4.54
C GLY A 30 38.08 -6.54 3.07
N GLU A 31 39.20 -6.03 2.55
CA GLU A 31 39.32 -5.52 1.18
C GLU A 31 38.91 -6.53 0.10
N ARG A 32 39.07 -7.82 0.36
CA ARG A 32 38.63 -8.88 -0.57
C ARG A 32 37.11 -8.95 -0.70
N TYR A 33 36.39 -8.72 0.40
CA TYR A 33 34.92 -8.63 0.40
C TYR A 33 34.44 -7.36 -0.31
N TYR A 34 35.05 -6.20 -0.06
CA TYR A 34 34.68 -4.96 -0.75
C TYR A 34 34.98 -5.02 -2.26
N MET A 35 36.06 -5.69 -2.66
CA MET A 35 36.35 -5.96 -4.07
C MET A 35 35.30 -6.89 -4.70
N LEU A 36 34.82 -7.91 -3.96
CA LEU A 36 33.73 -8.78 -4.40
C LEU A 36 32.44 -7.99 -4.63
N ILE A 37 32.07 -7.10 -3.69
CA ILE A 37 30.93 -6.20 -3.83
C ILE A 37 31.06 -5.38 -5.11
N LEU A 38 32.21 -4.72 -5.33
CA LEU A 38 32.43 -3.91 -6.53
C LEU A 38 32.35 -4.72 -7.83
N LEU A 39 32.91 -5.94 -7.85
CA LEU A 39 32.87 -6.83 -9.01
C LEU A 39 31.45 -7.29 -9.37
N ASN A 40 30.56 -7.39 -8.39
CA ASN A 40 29.15 -7.73 -8.62
C ASN A 40 28.36 -6.56 -9.23
N HIS A 41 28.81 -5.31 -9.05
CA HIS A 41 28.08 -4.11 -9.47
C HIS A 41 28.69 -3.40 -10.69
N ILE A 42 30.03 -3.41 -10.83
CA ILE A 42 30.76 -2.74 -11.91
C ILE A 42 30.91 -3.69 -13.10
N ARG A 43 30.41 -3.27 -14.27
CA ARG A 43 30.47 -4.07 -15.50
C ARG A 43 31.78 -3.85 -16.26
N GLY A 44 32.47 -4.93 -16.57
CA GLY A 44 33.66 -4.93 -17.45
C GLY A 44 34.87 -4.15 -16.94
N PRO A 45 35.24 -4.22 -15.64
CA PRO A 45 36.41 -3.51 -15.15
C PRO A 45 37.69 -4.01 -15.83
N LEU A 46 38.53 -3.07 -16.29
CA LEU A 46 39.76 -3.40 -17.03
C LEU A 46 40.99 -3.56 -16.10
N SER A 47 40.89 -3.12 -14.84
CA SER A 47 41.94 -3.23 -13.83
C SER A 47 41.39 -3.07 -12.40
N PHE A 48 42.19 -3.42 -11.38
CA PHE A 48 41.85 -3.14 -9.98
C PHE A 48 41.74 -1.65 -9.67
N GLU A 49 42.46 -0.81 -10.41
CA GLU A 49 42.33 0.64 -10.30
C GLU A 49 41.00 1.11 -10.89
N ASN A 50 40.57 0.54 -12.02
CA ASN A 50 39.29 0.85 -12.64
C ASN A 50 38.09 0.48 -11.74
N LEU A 51 38.21 -0.57 -10.91
CA LEU A 51 37.22 -0.89 -9.87
C LEU A 51 37.08 0.16 -8.76
N ARG A 52 38.09 1.02 -8.57
CA ARG A 52 38.10 2.06 -7.53
C ARG A 52 37.75 3.44 -8.06
N ILE A 53 37.42 3.59 -9.34
CA ILE A 53 37.06 4.88 -9.93
C ILE A 53 35.57 5.15 -9.68
N VAL A 54 35.28 6.21 -8.93
CA VAL A 54 33.92 6.73 -8.71
C VAL A 54 33.89 8.19 -9.14
N ASP A 55 33.00 8.56 -10.07
CA ASP A 55 32.86 9.92 -10.62
C ASP A 55 34.18 10.58 -11.07
N GLY A 56 35.10 9.76 -11.62
CA GLY A 56 36.41 10.21 -12.10
C GLY A 56 37.50 10.30 -11.02
N ILE A 57 37.21 9.95 -9.77
CA ILE A 57 38.15 9.95 -8.64
C ILE A 57 38.55 8.51 -8.32
N VAL A 58 39.86 8.24 -8.20
CA VAL A 58 40.37 6.93 -7.76
C VAL A 58 40.33 6.88 -6.23
N ALA A 59 39.43 6.07 -5.66
CA ALA A 59 39.38 5.83 -4.22
C ALA A 59 40.62 5.03 -3.76
N PRO A 60 41.15 5.29 -2.55
CA PRO A 60 42.36 4.65 -2.06
C PRO A 60 42.15 3.17 -1.70
N THR A 61 40.94 2.75 -1.31
CA THR A 61 40.61 1.36 -0.96
C THR A 61 39.36 0.88 -1.71
N PHE A 62 39.19 -0.44 -1.83
CA PHE A 62 37.94 -1.02 -2.34
C PHE A 62 36.79 -0.72 -1.39
N ARG A 63 37.04 -0.65 -0.08
CA ARG A 63 36.03 -0.22 0.89
C ARG A 63 35.53 1.19 0.61
N GLU A 64 36.43 2.15 0.39
CA GLU A 64 36.05 3.53 0.10
C GLU A 64 35.36 3.66 -1.26
N ALA A 65 35.82 2.93 -2.28
CA ALA A 65 35.12 2.86 -3.56
C ALA A 65 33.69 2.30 -3.38
N ALA A 66 33.52 1.19 -2.66
CA ALA A 66 32.21 0.60 -2.37
C ALA A 66 31.33 1.57 -1.56
N ASN A 67 31.91 2.30 -0.62
CA ASN A 67 31.21 3.34 0.14
C ASN A 67 30.78 4.52 -0.74
N MET A 68 31.65 5.02 -1.63
CA MET A 68 31.35 6.11 -2.56
C MET A 68 30.25 5.70 -3.56
N HIS A 69 30.24 4.44 -4.00
CA HIS A 69 29.14 3.86 -4.78
C HIS A 69 27.85 3.62 -3.99
N GLY A 70 27.84 3.85 -2.67
CA GLY A 70 26.66 3.63 -1.81
C GLY A 70 26.32 2.15 -1.58
N LEU A 71 27.29 1.25 -1.77
CA LEU A 71 27.13 -0.21 -1.62
C LEU A 71 27.33 -0.69 -0.17
N LEU A 72 27.67 0.21 0.74
CA LEU A 72 27.85 -0.08 2.17
C LEU A 72 26.81 0.67 3.00
N GLN A 73 26.29 0.02 4.04
CA GLN A 73 25.32 0.59 4.96
C GLN A 73 25.96 1.79 5.71
N ARG A 74 25.37 2.99 5.56
CA ARG A 74 25.79 4.20 6.29
C ARG A 74 24.77 4.54 7.37
N ASP A 75 25.25 4.68 8.61
CA ASP A 75 24.44 5.22 9.72
C ASP A 75 24.02 6.69 9.46
N SER A 76 24.80 7.45 8.69
CA SER A 76 24.52 8.87 8.41
C SER A 76 23.29 9.11 7.56
N SER A 77 22.85 8.12 6.76
CA SER A 77 21.78 8.32 5.77
C SER A 77 20.43 8.66 6.42
N LEU A 78 20.16 8.11 7.61
CA LEU A 78 18.95 8.40 8.38
C LEU A 78 19.01 9.78 9.03
N GLU A 79 20.20 10.19 9.48
CA GLU A 79 20.42 11.52 10.02
C GLU A 79 20.32 12.58 8.92
N ASP A 80 20.93 12.35 7.76
CA ASP A 80 20.86 13.23 6.60
C ASP A 80 19.40 13.43 6.16
N CYS A 81 18.61 12.35 6.14
CA CYS A 81 17.17 12.38 5.84
C CYS A 81 16.39 13.24 6.85
N LEU A 82 16.65 13.09 8.15
CA LEU A 82 15.98 13.87 9.20
C LEU A 82 16.43 15.35 9.21
N HIS A 83 17.72 15.63 8.93
CA HIS A 83 18.22 16.99 8.74
C HIS A 83 17.60 17.66 7.53
N GLU A 84 17.51 16.96 6.41
CA GLU A 84 16.86 17.48 5.21
C GLU A 84 15.40 17.82 5.53
N ALA A 85 14.66 16.87 6.13
CA ALA A 85 13.26 17.07 6.51
C ALA A 85 13.07 18.21 7.52
N SER A 86 13.96 18.39 8.50
CA SER A 86 13.81 19.44 9.52
C SER A 86 13.88 20.87 8.95
N LEU A 87 14.48 21.04 7.76
CA LEU A 87 14.59 22.35 7.10
C LEU A 87 13.28 22.85 6.47
N TYR A 88 12.38 21.96 6.04
CA TYR A 88 11.17 22.35 5.30
C TYR A 88 9.87 21.67 5.75
N GLN A 89 9.92 20.66 6.63
CA GLN A 89 8.71 20.00 7.13
C GLN A 89 8.21 20.63 8.42
N MET A 90 6.89 20.59 8.61
CA MET A 90 6.29 20.93 9.90
C MET A 90 6.70 19.91 10.98
N PRO A 91 6.84 20.31 12.25
CA PRO A 91 7.25 19.40 13.33
C PRO A 91 6.39 18.14 13.46
N SER A 92 5.09 18.22 13.17
CA SER A 92 4.18 17.07 13.13
C SER A 92 4.57 16.04 12.07
N SER A 93 4.98 16.49 10.88
CA SER A 93 5.45 15.64 9.78
C SER A 93 6.81 15.04 10.10
N LEU A 94 7.70 15.81 10.74
CA LEU A 94 9.01 15.33 11.18
C LEU A 94 8.89 14.22 12.23
N ARG A 95 7.99 14.37 13.23
CA ARG A 95 7.68 13.32 14.21
C ARG A 95 7.16 12.04 13.56
N ARG A 96 6.39 12.17 12.48
CA ARG A 96 5.88 11.01 11.73
C ARG A 96 7.00 10.30 10.97
N LEU A 97 7.85 11.04 10.27
CA LEU A 97 9.03 10.49 9.60
C LEU A 97 9.94 9.77 10.61
N PHE A 98 10.17 10.36 11.78
CA PHE A 98 10.93 9.73 12.86
C PHE A 98 10.31 8.39 13.28
N ALA A 99 8.99 8.33 13.50
CA ALA A 99 8.31 7.07 13.82
C ALA A 99 8.43 6.03 12.70
N THR A 100 8.38 6.43 11.42
CA THR A 100 8.62 5.55 10.27
C THR A 100 10.05 4.99 10.29
N ILE A 101 11.05 5.83 10.56
CA ILE A 101 12.46 5.43 10.66
C ILE A 101 12.66 4.42 11.78
N LEU A 102 12.06 4.63 12.96
CA LEU A 102 12.13 3.68 14.08
C LEU A 102 11.63 2.29 13.68
N VAL A 103 10.52 2.20 12.94
CA VAL A 103 9.89 0.92 12.62
C VAL A 103 10.58 0.19 11.47
N TYR A 104 11.04 0.92 10.45
CA TYR A 104 11.42 0.32 9.17
C TYR A 104 12.90 0.41 8.83
N CYS A 105 13.66 1.27 9.52
CA CYS A 105 15.06 1.53 9.18
C CYS A 105 16.06 0.98 10.19
N ASN A 106 15.61 0.38 11.30
CA ASN A 106 16.43 -0.19 12.38
C ASN A 106 17.70 0.65 12.70
N PRO A 107 17.56 1.89 13.20
CA PRO A 107 18.72 2.73 13.51
C PRO A 107 19.64 2.10 14.57
N THR A 108 20.95 2.21 14.37
CA THR A 108 21.98 1.65 15.25
C THR A 108 21.98 2.26 16.65
N ASN A 109 21.67 3.56 16.79
CA ASN A 109 21.56 4.26 18.08
C ASN A 109 20.30 5.15 18.14
N LEU A 110 19.20 4.57 18.64
CA LEU A 110 17.89 5.24 18.71
C LEU A 110 17.87 6.43 19.67
N ARG A 111 18.63 6.36 20.75
CA ARG A 111 18.67 7.40 21.78
C ARG A 111 19.37 8.65 21.28
N GLU A 112 20.54 8.48 20.68
CA GLU A 112 21.30 9.60 20.11
C GLU A 112 20.50 10.28 18.98
N LEU A 113 19.84 9.47 18.13
CA LEU A 113 18.97 10.00 17.07
C LEU A 113 17.80 10.80 17.65
N TRP A 114 17.16 10.30 18.72
CA TRP A 114 16.09 11.02 19.42
C TRP A 114 16.59 12.34 20.02
N GLU A 115 17.68 12.31 20.79
CA GLU A 115 18.24 13.49 21.46
C GLU A 115 18.64 14.58 20.46
N ARG A 116 19.14 14.18 19.28
CA ARG A 116 19.56 15.10 18.23
C ARG A 116 18.41 15.87 17.60
N PHE A 117 17.27 15.22 17.35
CA PHE A 117 16.13 15.82 16.62
C PHE A 117 14.92 16.19 17.50
N GLU A 118 14.97 15.94 18.82
CA GLU A 118 13.90 16.32 19.76
C GLU A 118 13.56 17.81 19.67
N GLN A 119 14.57 18.66 19.49
CA GLN A 119 14.35 20.10 19.43
C GLN A 119 13.55 20.50 18.20
N ASP A 120 13.92 19.99 17.03
CA ASP A 120 13.21 20.24 15.77
C ASP A 120 11.79 19.69 15.82
N MET A 121 11.61 18.51 16.42
CA MET A 121 10.31 17.87 16.60
C MET A 121 9.40 18.54 17.63
N SER A 122 9.89 19.47 18.45
CA SER A 122 9.10 20.10 19.54
C SER A 122 8.66 21.53 19.27
N VAL A 123 9.05 22.13 18.14
CA VAL A 123 8.88 23.57 17.86
C VAL A 123 7.42 24.04 18.00
N ASP A 124 6.45 23.26 17.53
CA ASP A 124 5.02 23.60 17.58
C ASP A 124 4.42 23.54 19.00
N PHE A 125 4.92 22.64 19.85
CA PHE A 125 4.48 22.50 21.24
C PHE A 125 5.15 23.51 22.20
N ARG A 126 6.21 24.20 21.77
CA ARG A 126 6.85 25.27 22.57
C ARG A 126 6.08 26.59 22.55
N LEU A 127 5.12 26.76 21.62
CA LEU A 127 4.27 27.96 21.55
C LEU A 127 3.26 28.02 22.71
N THR A 128 2.95 26.87 23.31
CA THR A 128 2.26 26.75 24.59
C THR A 128 3.26 27.00 25.73
N LYS A 129 2.93 27.84 26.72
CA LYS A 129 3.77 28.17 27.90
C LYS A 129 3.96 26.99 28.88
N ASP A 130 4.20 25.80 28.35
CA ASP A 130 4.35 24.55 29.08
C ASP A 130 5.80 24.32 29.52
N SER A 131 5.99 23.46 30.53
CA SER A 131 7.33 23.05 30.96
C SER A 131 8.05 22.23 29.87
N ILE A 132 9.39 22.26 29.86
CA ILE A 132 10.21 21.45 28.92
C ILE A 132 9.82 19.96 28.99
N PHE A 133 9.54 19.47 30.21
CA PHE A 133 9.09 18.10 30.43
C PHE A 133 7.72 17.82 29.76
N ASN A 134 6.75 18.73 29.89
CA ASN A 134 5.44 18.58 29.25
C ASN A 134 5.57 18.57 27.73
N VAL A 135 6.39 19.46 27.16
CA VAL A 135 6.66 19.52 25.71
C VAL A 135 7.27 18.21 25.22
N ARG A 136 8.28 17.67 25.92
CA ARG A 136 8.89 16.37 25.60
C ARG A 136 7.85 15.25 25.60
N MET A 137 7.01 15.20 26.63
CA MET A 137 5.94 14.20 26.73
C MET A 137 4.89 14.34 25.61
N GLN A 138 4.59 15.56 25.16
CA GLN A 138 3.70 15.79 24.02
C GLN A 138 4.30 15.29 22.70
N VAL A 139 5.60 15.50 22.48
CA VAL A 139 6.32 14.95 21.32
C VAL A 139 6.29 13.42 21.33
N LEU A 140 6.72 12.81 22.44
CA LEU A 140 6.74 11.34 22.59
C LEU A 140 5.35 10.73 22.44
N ARG A 141 4.31 11.41 22.95
CA ARG A 141 2.93 10.99 22.72
C ARG A 141 2.53 11.01 21.25
N SER A 142 2.93 12.05 20.51
CA SER A 142 2.65 12.13 19.09
C SER A 142 3.37 11.04 18.28
N ILE A 143 4.59 10.68 18.69
CA ILE A 143 5.33 9.56 18.09
C ILE A 143 4.66 8.23 18.44
N SER A 144 4.32 7.99 19.71
CA SER A 144 3.64 6.78 20.18
C SER A 144 2.36 6.51 19.41
N PHE A 145 1.56 7.54 19.15
CA PHE A 145 0.34 7.41 18.34
C PHE A 145 0.63 6.86 16.94
N THR A 146 1.68 7.36 16.30
CA THR A 146 2.08 6.91 14.95
C THR A 146 2.55 5.45 15.01
N LEU A 147 3.36 5.10 16.02
CA LEU A 147 3.84 3.73 16.24
C LEU A 147 2.70 2.74 16.50
N GLU A 148 1.74 3.10 17.35
CA GLU A 148 0.56 2.26 17.65
C GLU A 148 -0.30 2.03 16.40
N SER A 149 -0.40 3.03 15.52
CA SER A 149 -1.12 2.89 14.25
C SER A 149 -0.49 1.80 13.36
N ILE A 150 0.84 1.63 13.46
CA ILE A 150 1.65 0.62 12.79
C ILE A 150 1.73 -0.68 13.61
N GLY A 151 1.17 -0.70 14.82
CA GLY A 151 1.15 -1.87 15.72
C GLY A 151 2.42 -2.05 16.53
N LYS A 152 3.17 -0.98 16.79
CA LYS A 152 4.38 -0.96 17.62
C LYS A 152 4.16 -0.15 18.89
N ASP A 153 4.84 -0.53 19.96
CA ASP A 153 4.85 0.20 21.23
C ASP A 153 6.09 1.11 21.28
N ILE A 154 5.94 2.36 21.72
CA ILE A 154 7.07 3.29 21.85
C ILE A 154 8.14 2.78 22.83
N ASN A 155 7.74 2.04 23.87
CA ASN A 155 8.67 1.50 24.87
C ASN A 155 9.55 0.39 24.28
N SER A 156 9.13 -0.24 23.18
CA SER A 156 9.97 -1.24 22.48
C SER A 156 11.24 -0.64 21.84
N PHE A 157 11.33 0.69 21.74
CA PHE A 157 12.46 1.40 21.14
C PHE A 157 13.43 2.01 22.16
N ASN A 158 13.15 1.93 23.48
CA ASN A 158 14.03 2.39 24.56
C ASN A 158 14.59 3.82 24.36
N LEU A 159 13.74 4.75 23.90
CA LEU A 159 14.14 6.14 23.63
C LEU A 159 14.54 6.90 24.92
N LEU A 160 14.01 6.47 26.08
CA LEU A 160 14.29 6.99 27.41
C LEU A 160 14.70 5.85 28.37
N ASP A 161 15.19 6.22 29.55
CA ASP A 161 15.54 5.26 30.61
C ASP A 161 14.31 4.68 31.33
N ASP A 162 13.24 5.47 31.42
CA ASP A 162 11.98 5.08 32.07
C ASP A 162 10.90 4.76 31.03
N ASP A 163 10.02 3.82 31.39
CA ASP A 163 8.83 3.49 30.58
C ASP A 163 7.89 4.69 30.46
N ILE A 164 7.48 4.95 29.21
CA ILE A 164 6.58 6.04 28.87
C ILE A 164 5.14 5.56 29.08
N CYS A 165 4.42 6.22 29.98
CA CYS A 165 2.99 5.97 30.23
C CYS A 165 2.15 7.20 29.86
N PHE A 166 1.08 6.99 29.08
CA PHE A 166 0.10 8.02 28.75
C PHE A 166 -1.25 7.68 29.39
N GLY A 167 -1.97 8.68 29.91
CA GLY A 167 -3.33 8.48 30.41
C GLY A 167 -4.30 8.09 29.28
N GLU A 168 -5.07 7.01 29.49
CA GLU A 168 -5.97 6.41 28.49
C GLU A 168 -7.01 7.43 27.94
N ASP A 169 -7.59 8.26 28.81
CA ASP A 169 -8.63 9.24 28.46
C ASP A 169 -8.22 10.24 27.36
N GLN A 170 -6.92 10.56 27.28
CA GLN A 170 -6.39 11.53 26.32
C GLN A 170 -6.14 10.91 24.94
N LEU A 171 -5.82 9.60 24.88
CA LEU A 171 -5.66 8.87 23.63
C LEU A 171 -7.02 8.62 22.94
N GLU A 172 -8.04 8.41 23.76
CA GLU A 172 -9.44 8.20 23.35
C GLU A 172 -10.01 9.38 22.61
N SER A 173 -9.87 10.56 23.23
CA SER A 173 -10.30 11.81 22.64
C SER A 173 -9.62 12.02 21.29
N ARG A 174 -8.34 11.67 21.15
CA ARG A 174 -7.60 11.87 19.90
C ARG A 174 -8.12 11.03 18.74
N LYS A 175 -8.27 9.69 18.85
CA LYS A 175 -8.74 8.87 17.70
C LYS A 175 -10.14 9.27 17.23
N ILE A 176 -11.00 9.67 18.15
CA ILE A 176 -12.34 10.18 17.83
C ILE A 176 -12.22 11.56 17.18
N ASN A 177 -11.40 12.45 17.75
CA ASN A 177 -11.17 13.79 17.21
C ASN A 177 -10.54 13.74 15.84
N ASP A 178 -9.61 12.82 15.56
CA ASP A 178 -8.97 12.65 14.25
C ASP A 178 -10.03 12.33 13.19
N GLU A 179 -10.97 11.43 13.47
CA GLU A 179 -12.08 11.12 12.55
C GLU A 179 -13.07 12.28 12.39
N LEU A 180 -13.25 13.10 13.43
CA LEU A 180 -14.12 14.29 13.41
C LEU A 180 -13.45 15.52 12.77
N ALA A 181 -12.11 15.53 12.73
CA ALA A 181 -11.27 16.60 12.21
C ALA A 181 -10.92 16.40 10.73
N ILE A 182 -11.31 15.28 10.11
CA ILE A 182 -11.16 15.06 8.67
C ILE A 182 -11.81 16.24 7.94
N GLU A 183 -10.97 16.99 7.23
CA GLU A 183 -11.40 18.13 6.43
C GLU A 183 -12.25 17.65 5.26
N ILE A 184 -13.38 18.32 5.06
CA ILE A 184 -14.31 18.04 3.98
C ILE A 184 -14.12 19.16 2.97
N SER A 185 -13.78 18.81 1.73
CA SER A 185 -13.66 19.78 0.66
C SER A 185 -15.05 20.33 0.27
N GLU A 186 -15.11 21.57 -0.22
CA GLU A 186 -16.34 22.15 -0.76
C GLU A 186 -16.91 21.29 -1.90
N GLU A 187 -16.04 20.68 -2.72
CA GLU A 187 -16.42 19.75 -3.79
C GLU A 187 -17.18 18.54 -3.25
N ASP A 188 -16.74 17.97 -2.13
CA ASP A 188 -17.39 16.82 -1.51
C ASP A 188 -18.73 17.18 -0.86
N ILE A 189 -18.92 18.42 -0.41
CA ILE A 189 -20.20 18.91 0.15
C ILE A 189 -21.26 18.96 -0.95
N VAL A 190 -20.91 19.57 -2.09
CA VAL A 190 -21.83 19.70 -3.24
C VAL A 190 -21.96 18.42 -4.05
N ALA A 191 -21.07 17.43 -3.89
CA ALA A 191 -21.12 16.15 -4.58
C ALA A 191 -22.49 15.45 -4.44
N SER A 192 -23.16 15.62 -3.31
CA SER A 192 -24.49 15.06 -3.09
C SER A 192 -25.56 15.58 -4.06
N GLU A 193 -25.37 16.76 -4.64
CA GLU A 193 -26.28 17.38 -5.61
C GLU A 193 -26.19 16.70 -6.98
N ALA A 194 -25.01 16.21 -7.36
CA ALA A 194 -24.74 15.56 -8.65
C ALA A 194 -25.09 14.06 -8.68
N LEU A 195 -25.65 13.50 -7.60
CA LEU A 195 -26.10 12.11 -7.56
C LEU A 195 -27.25 11.88 -8.55
N ASN A 196 -27.15 10.83 -9.37
CA ASN A 196 -28.26 10.40 -10.23
C ASN A 196 -29.43 9.84 -9.39
N SER A 197 -30.58 9.58 -10.03
CA SER A 197 -31.81 9.17 -9.33
C SER A 197 -31.64 7.90 -8.49
N LYS A 198 -30.93 6.89 -9.00
CA LYS A 198 -30.67 5.64 -8.28
C LYS A 198 -29.71 5.84 -7.12
N GLN A 199 -28.60 6.54 -7.34
CA GLN A 199 -27.65 6.90 -6.29
C GLN A 199 -28.33 7.72 -5.18
N ARG A 200 -29.19 8.68 -5.55
CA ARG A 200 -29.96 9.51 -4.62
C ARG A 200 -30.92 8.68 -3.78
N HIS A 201 -31.58 7.68 -4.37
CA HIS A 201 -32.45 6.77 -3.64
C HIS A 201 -31.67 5.97 -2.58
N VAL A 202 -30.50 5.44 -2.95
CA VAL A 202 -29.61 4.74 -2.00
C VAL A 202 -29.14 5.69 -0.90
N TYR A 203 -28.67 6.88 -1.28
CA TYR A 203 -28.21 7.94 -0.38
C TYR A 203 -29.25 8.28 0.68
N ASN A 204 -30.48 8.61 0.25
CA ASN A 204 -31.57 8.98 1.16
C ASN A 204 -31.98 7.81 2.08
N SER A 205 -32.05 6.59 1.55
CA SER A 205 -32.43 5.40 2.32
C SER A 205 -31.44 5.11 3.44
N ILE A 206 -30.14 5.21 3.13
CA ILE A 206 -29.07 4.96 4.09
C ILE A 206 -28.99 6.08 5.13
N LEU A 207 -28.98 7.36 4.72
CA LEU A 207 -28.93 8.47 5.65
C LEU A 207 -30.16 8.51 6.57
N GLY A 208 -31.33 8.11 6.06
CA GLY A 208 -32.53 7.92 6.87
C GLY A 208 -32.26 7.01 8.06
N LYS A 209 -31.65 5.83 7.83
CA LYS A 209 -31.30 4.88 8.89
C LYS A 209 -30.20 5.38 9.82
N VAL A 210 -29.17 6.03 9.27
CA VAL A 210 -28.07 6.59 10.07
C VAL A 210 -28.59 7.65 11.04
N PHE A 211 -29.44 8.57 10.58
CA PHE A 211 -29.93 9.68 11.39
C PHE A 211 -31.12 9.30 12.28
N SER A 212 -31.88 8.24 11.98
CA SER A 212 -32.87 7.66 12.89
C SER A 212 -32.26 6.72 13.94
N ASN A 213 -30.94 6.49 13.89
CA ASN A 213 -30.22 5.56 14.75
C ASN A 213 -30.77 4.12 14.66
N GLU A 214 -31.19 3.72 13.47
CA GLU A 214 -31.64 2.36 13.19
C GLU A 214 -30.47 1.47 12.77
N THR A 215 -30.53 0.20 13.18
CA THR A 215 -29.55 -0.80 12.75
C THR A 215 -29.95 -1.36 11.40
N THR A 216 -29.08 -1.22 10.40
CA THR A 216 -29.34 -1.80 9.08
C THR A 216 -28.03 -2.05 8.35
N THR A 217 -27.96 -3.19 7.67
CA THR A 217 -26.80 -3.57 6.86
C THR A 217 -27.20 -3.54 5.39
N PHE A 218 -26.41 -2.86 4.57
CA PHE A 218 -26.66 -2.69 3.15
C PHE A 218 -25.56 -3.35 2.30
N PHE A 219 -25.93 -3.84 1.12
CA PHE A 219 -25.02 -4.16 0.05
C PHE A 219 -25.34 -3.31 -1.18
N VAL A 220 -24.37 -2.51 -1.65
CA VAL A 220 -24.52 -1.72 -2.88
C VAL A 220 -23.73 -2.41 -4.00
N ASP A 221 -24.46 -3.14 -4.83
CA ASP A 221 -23.95 -3.71 -6.08
C ASP A 221 -23.93 -2.64 -7.17
N GLY A 222 -22.86 -2.62 -7.95
CA GLY A 222 -22.80 -1.77 -9.13
C GLY A 222 -21.62 -2.14 -10.01
N PRO A 223 -21.80 -2.31 -11.33
CA PRO A 223 -20.69 -2.52 -12.24
C PRO A 223 -19.59 -1.45 -12.15
N ALA A 224 -18.44 -1.73 -12.75
CA ALA A 224 -17.38 -0.73 -12.93
C ALA A 224 -17.93 0.58 -13.55
N GLY A 225 -17.52 1.72 -13.00
CA GLY A 225 -17.90 3.04 -13.53
C GLY A 225 -19.27 3.57 -13.10
N THR A 226 -20.05 2.84 -12.29
CA THR A 226 -21.39 3.27 -11.84
C THR A 226 -21.43 4.34 -10.73
N GLY A 227 -20.28 4.91 -10.37
CA GLY A 227 -20.19 5.97 -9.36
C GLY A 227 -20.36 5.49 -7.91
N LYS A 228 -20.10 4.21 -7.62
CA LYS A 228 -20.07 3.63 -6.26
C LYS A 228 -19.28 4.50 -5.27
N THR A 229 -18.00 4.72 -5.55
CA THR A 229 -17.11 5.53 -4.70
C THR A 229 -17.60 6.97 -4.54
N PHE A 230 -18.18 7.57 -5.59
CA PHE A 230 -18.75 8.92 -5.54
C PHE A 230 -19.94 8.99 -4.56
N LEU A 231 -20.83 8.00 -4.60
CA LEU A 231 -21.93 7.86 -3.64
C LEU A 231 -21.41 7.71 -2.20
N TYR A 232 -20.35 6.93 -1.98
CA TYR A 232 -19.81 6.71 -0.64
C TYR A 232 -19.15 7.96 -0.07
N LYS A 233 -18.43 8.73 -0.90
CA LYS A 233 -17.91 10.05 -0.52
C LYS A 233 -19.03 10.97 -0.06
N ALA A 234 -20.11 11.08 -0.83
CA ALA A 234 -21.27 11.88 -0.44
C ALA A 234 -21.88 11.43 0.90
N LEU A 235 -22.02 10.12 1.13
CA LEU A 235 -22.51 9.56 2.40
C LEU A 235 -21.61 9.90 3.59
N LEU A 236 -20.29 9.70 3.44
CA LEU A 236 -19.30 10.03 4.47
C LEU A 236 -19.35 11.53 4.80
N THR A 237 -19.36 12.38 3.78
CA THR A 237 -19.43 13.83 3.91
C THR A 237 -20.69 14.27 4.66
N ALA A 238 -21.86 13.74 4.30
CA ALA A 238 -23.13 14.11 4.92
C ALA A 238 -23.19 13.78 6.41
N VAL A 239 -22.63 12.62 6.81
CA VAL A 239 -22.62 12.19 8.22
C VAL A 239 -21.55 12.94 9.01
N ARG A 240 -20.35 13.14 8.45
CA ARG A 240 -19.26 13.92 9.08
C ARG A 240 -19.64 15.39 9.25
N SER A 241 -20.41 15.97 8.33
CA SER A 241 -20.92 17.35 8.44
C SER A 241 -21.82 17.55 9.67
N ARG A 242 -22.42 16.48 10.20
CA ARG A 242 -23.18 16.50 11.47
C ARG A 242 -22.32 16.16 12.70
N LYS A 243 -20.99 16.18 12.57
CA LYS A 243 -20.02 15.82 13.62
C LYS A 243 -20.26 14.42 14.19
N LEU A 244 -20.66 13.48 13.34
CA LEU A 244 -20.79 12.07 13.66
C LEU A 244 -19.59 11.29 13.12
N VAL A 245 -19.14 10.29 13.88
CA VAL A 245 -18.00 9.46 13.49
C VAL A 245 -18.42 8.45 12.41
N THR A 246 -17.66 8.43 11.32
CA THR A 246 -17.80 7.45 10.22
C THR A 246 -16.48 6.74 9.97
N LEU A 247 -16.52 5.45 9.69
CA LEU A 247 -15.33 4.66 9.36
C LEU A 247 -15.36 4.26 7.88
N ALA A 248 -14.47 4.83 7.09
CA ALA A 248 -14.25 4.45 5.71
C ALA A 248 -13.20 3.33 5.63
N THR A 249 -13.56 2.20 5.04
CA THR A 249 -12.66 1.08 4.83
C THR A 249 -12.75 0.50 3.44
N ALA A 250 -11.69 -0.17 3.00
CA ALA A 250 -11.70 -0.97 1.77
C ALA A 250 -10.89 -2.27 1.91
N SER A 251 -11.09 -3.21 0.97
CA SER A 251 -10.33 -4.47 0.95
C SER A 251 -8.86 -4.31 0.52
N SER A 252 -8.53 -3.29 -0.28
CA SER A 252 -7.17 -3.00 -0.75
C SER A 252 -6.69 -1.60 -0.31
N GLY A 253 -5.36 -1.41 -0.22
CA GLY A 253 -4.77 -0.11 0.15
C GLY A 253 -5.09 1.00 -0.86
N ILE A 254 -5.03 0.69 -2.15
CA ILE A 254 -5.37 1.65 -3.22
C ILE A 254 -6.82 2.09 -3.11
N ALA A 255 -7.77 1.15 -2.96
CA ALA A 255 -9.18 1.51 -2.81
C ALA A 255 -9.43 2.33 -1.52
N ALA A 256 -8.72 2.01 -0.44
CA ALA A 256 -8.82 2.77 0.80
C ALA A 256 -8.34 4.22 0.62
N SER A 257 -7.23 4.44 -0.09
CA SER A 257 -6.66 5.78 -0.33
C SER A 257 -7.59 6.74 -1.10
N ILE A 258 -8.59 6.22 -1.82
CA ILE A 258 -9.55 7.04 -2.57
C ILE A 258 -10.64 7.61 -1.64
N LEU A 259 -10.88 6.99 -0.48
CA LEU A 259 -11.87 7.42 0.50
C LEU A 259 -11.24 8.35 1.54
N LEU A 260 -11.89 9.46 1.87
CA LEU A 260 -11.41 10.39 2.90
C LEU A 260 -11.30 9.69 4.27
N GLY A 261 -10.08 9.65 4.84
CA GLY A 261 -9.77 8.90 6.07
C GLY A 261 -9.88 7.38 5.92
N GLY A 262 -9.79 6.89 4.67
CA GLY A 262 -9.94 5.49 4.32
C GLY A 262 -8.77 4.64 4.84
N ARG A 263 -9.09 3.47 5.38
CA ARG A 263 -8.10 2.46 5.77
C ARG A 263 -8.43 1.10 5.19
N THR A 264 -7.42 0.23 5.07
CA THR A 264 -7.74 -1.19 4.81
C THR A 264 -8.57 -1.76 5.96
N ALA A 265 -9.56 -2.61 5.65
CA ALA A 265 -10.38 -3.24 6.68
C ALA A 265 -9.55 -4.04 7.69
N HIS A 266 -8.51 -4.74 7.21
CA HIS A 266 -7.55 -5.46 8.05
C HIS A 266 -6.88 -4.54 9.09
N SER A 267 -6.38 -3.37 8.69
CA SER A 267 -5.72 -2.45 9.62
C SER A 267 -6.70 -1.76 10.57
N ARG A 268 -7.90 -1.38 10.09
CA ARG A 268 -8.92 -0.69 10.90
C ARG A 268 -9.51 -1.59 11.98
N PHE A 269 -9.84 -2.83 11.63
CA PHE A 269 -10.52 -3.77 12.52
C PHE A 269 -9.60 -4.80 13.15
N LYS A 270 -8.29 -4.77 12.85
CA LYS A 270 -7.30 -5.76 13.31
C LYS A 270 -7.75 -7.20 12.98
N ILE A 271 -8.19 -7.39 11.73
CA ILE A 271 -8.56 -8.69 11.18
C ILE A 271 -7.28 -9.48 10.93
N LEU A 272 -7.23 -10.72 11.41
CA LEU A 272 -6.12 -11.64 11.16
C LEU A 272 -6.04 -11.98 9.66
N LEU A 273 -4.82 -12.19 9.14
CA LEU A 273 -4.62 -12.60 7.74
C LEU A 273 -5.00 -14.06 7.51
N ASP A 274 -4.72 -14.92 8.50
CA ASP A 274 -5.13 -16.32 8.52
C ASP A 274 -6.36 -16.44 9.42
N THR A 275 -7.55 -16.43 8.82
CA THR A 275 -8.81 -16.65 9.54
C THR A 275 -9.37 -18.05 9.29
N ASP A 276 -9.70 -18.74 10.37
CA ASP A 276 -10.60 -19.89 10.41
C ASP A 276 -12.04 -19.47 10.78
N GLU A 277 -12.98 -20.43 10.88
CA GLU A 277 -14.40 -20.17 11.21
C GLU A 277 -14.61 -19.58 12.61
N HIS A 278 -13.63 -19.77 13.50
CA HIS A 278 -13.66 -19.31 14.89
C HIS A 278 -12.89 -18.01 15.11
N SER A 279 -12.18 -17.54 14.10
CA SER A 279 -11.34 -16.36 14.18
C SER A 279 -12.14 -15.12 14.55
N MET A 280 -11.62 -14.38 15.52
CA MET A 280 -12.13 -13.09 15.95
C MET A 280 -11.13 -12.01 15.59
N CYS A 281 -11.62 -10.79 15.41
CA CYS A 281 -10.77 -9.63 15.29
C CYS A 281 -10.01 -9.38 16.61
N CYS A 282 -8.74 -9.01 16.53
CA CYS A 282 -7.89 -8.79 17.71
C CYS A 282 -8.11 -7.40 18.34
N VAL A 283 -9.33 -7.15 18.82
CA VAL A 283 -9.71 -5.88 19.48
C VAL A 283 -10.31 -6.17 20.84
N SER A 284 -9.61 -5.79 21.91
CA SER A 284 -10.13 -5.86 23.28
C SER A 284 -11.23 -4.83 23.52
N LYS A 285 -12.25 -5.17 24.32
CA LYS A 285 -13.35 -4.25 24.70
C LYS A 285 -12.84 -2.98 25.37
N GLN A 286 -11.73 -3.05 26.10
CA GLN A 286 -11.15 -1.91 26.81
C GLN A 286 -10.29 -1.04 25.89
N SER A 287 -9.94 -1.52 24.70
CA SER A 287 -9.04 -0.80 23.80
C SER A 287 -9.64 0.52 23.29
N VAL A 288 -8.75 1.46 22.97
CA VAL A 288 -9.09 2.74 22.34
C VAL A 288 -9.85 2.53 21.01
N ILE A 289 -9.51 1.48 20.26
CA ILE A 289 -10.19 1.12 19.01
C ILE A 289 -11.64 0.70 19.30
N ALA A 290 -11.90 -0.09 20.34
CA ALA A 290 -13.26 -0.46 20.72
C ALA A 290 -14.12 0.75 21.07
N LYS A 291 -13.56 1.75 21.77
CA LYS A 291 -14.25 3.02 22.06
C LYS A 291 -14.60 3.78 20.78
N LEU A 292 -13.67 3.88 19.82
CA LEU A 292 -13.96 4.45 18.49
C LEU A 292 -15.11 3.70 17.78
N LEU A 293 -15.07 2.37 17.79
CA LEU A 293 -16.10 1.53 17.16
C LEU A 293 -17.48 1.70 17.84
N ARG A 294 -17.53 1.95 19.16
CA ARG A 294 -18.78 2.26 19.87
C ARG A 294 -19.39 3.58 19.45
N VAL A 295 -18.60 4.62 19.21
CA VAL A 295 -19.13 5.94 18.80
C VAL A 295 -19.41 6.05 17.30
N ALA A 296 -18.77 5.21 16.47
CA ALA A 296 -19.02 5.17 15.04
C ALA A 296 -20.50 4.90 14.73
N ARG A 297 -21.06 5.69 13.79
CA ARG A 297 -22.46 5.57 13.34
C ARG A 297 -22.61 4.88 12.00
N LEU A 298 -21.63 5.09 11.12
CA LEU A 298 -21.60 4.54 9.78
C LEU A 298 -20.25 3.87 9.53
N ILE A 299 -20.29 2.65 9.00
CA ILE A 299 -19.11 1.93 8.51
C ILE A 299 -19.31 1.61 7.04
N ILE A 300 -18.36 1.98 6.19
CA ILE A 300 -18.35 1.65 4.76
C ILE A 300 -17.18 0.72 4.48
N TRP A 301 -17.43 -0.38 3.77
CA TRP A 301 -16.42 -1.31 3.29
C TRP A 301 -16.51 -1.42 1.77
N ASP A 302 -15.59 -0.75 1.07
CA ASP A 302 -15.46 -0.80 -0.39
C ASP A 302 -14.64 -2.00 -0.87
N GLU A 303 -14.95 -2.48 -2.08
CA GLU A 303 -14.43 -3.73 -2.65
C GLU A 303 -14.64 -4.94 -1.72
N ALA A 304 -15.77 -4.99 -1.01
CA ALA A 304 -16.13 -6.08 -0.12
C ALA A 304 -16.14 -7.48 -0.79
N PRO A 305 -16.53 -7.65 -2.08
CA PRO A 305 -16.43 -8.94 -2.77
C PRO A 305 -15.02 -9.55 -2.83
N MET A 306 -13.96 -8.74 -2.72
CA MET A 306 -12.58 -9.24 -2.67
C MET A 306 -12.23 -9.89 -1.33
N SER A 307 -13.03 -9.67 -0.28
CA SER A 307 -12.79 -10.18 1.06
C SER A 307 -13.45 -11.54 1.26
N ARG A 308 -12.76 -12.42 1.99
CA ARG A 308 -13.33 -13.70 2.43
C ARG A 308 -14.50 -13.44 3.37
N LYS A 309 -15.54 -14.28 3.31
CA LYS A 309 -16.71 -14.15 4.19
C LYS A 309 -16.34 -14.15 5.67
N GLN A 310 -15.33 -14.95 6.06
CA GLN A 310 -14.86 -15.06 7.44
C GLN A 310 -14.39 -13.71 7.99
N HIS A 311 -13.82 -12.83 7.16
CA HIS A 311 -13.39 -11.50 7.60
C HIS A 311 -14.60 -10.61 7.95
N ILE A 312 -15.66 -10.69 7.17
CA ILE A 312 -16.90 -9.93 7.37
C ILE A 312 -17.69 -10.49 8.57
N GLU A 313 -17.71 -11.81 8.73
CA GLU A 313 -18.32 -12.49 9.88
C GLU A 313 -17.55 -12.20 11.18
N ALA A 314 -16.22 -12.12 11.13
CA ALA A 314 -15.40 -11.72 12.26
C ALA A 314 -15.67 -10.26 12.68
N LEU A 315 -15.91 -9.36 11.72
CA LEU A 315 -16.34 -7.98 12.00
C LEU A 315 -17.72 -7.96 12.69
N ASP A 316 -18.68 -8.73 12.21
CA ASP A 316 -20.01 -8.86 12.84
C ASP A 316 -19.90 -9.34 14.30
N LYS A 317 -19.16 -10.43 14.54
CA LYS A 317 -18.92 -10.98 15.89
C LYS A 317 -18.25 -9.94 16.81
N MET A 318 -17.22 -9.26 16.31
CA MET A 318 -16.51 -8.22 17.07
C MET A 318 -17.42 -7.06 17.44
N LEU A 319 -18.21 -6.53 16.49
CA LEU A 319 -19.09 -5.38 16.78
C LEU A 319 -20.22 -5.74 17.73
N ARG A 320 -20.76 -6.97 17.64
CA ARG A 320 -21.71 -7.51 18.62
C ARG A 320 -21.12 -7.52 20.02
N ASP A 321 -19.90 -8.02 20.15
CA ASP A 321 -19.20 -8.09 21.43
C ASP A 321 -18.88 -6.70 22.01
N ILE A 322 -18.31 -5.79 21.20
CA ILE A 322 -17.92 -4.44 21.63
C ILE A 322 -19.12 -3.59 22.10
N ASN A 323 -20.29 -3.79 21.48
CA ASN A 323 -21.52 -3.06 21.77
C ASN A 323 -22.49 -3.84 22.66
N ASP A 324 -22.08 -4.99 23.21
CA ASP A 324 -22.90 -5.88 24.06
C ASP A 324 -24.30 -6.15 23.47
N SER A 325 -24.35 -6.40 22.16
CA SER A 325 -25.59 -6.57 21.39
C SER A 325 -25.62 -7.87 20.62
N LYS A 326 -26.79 -8.51 20.57
CA LYS A 326 -27.01 -9.72 19.76
C LYS A 326 -27.36 -9.41 18.31
N LEU A 327 -27.67 -8.15 18.00
CA LEU A 327 -28.05 -7.70 16.65
C LEU A 327 -26.83 -7.67 15.72
N THR A 328 -27.04 -7.98 14.45
CA THR A 328 -25.99 -7.94 13.42
C THR A 328 -25.23 -6.62 13.46
N PHE A 329 -23.90 -6.71 13.45
CA PHE A 329 -22.94 -5.62 13.52
C PHE A 329 -23.12 -4.68 14.72
N GLY A 330 -23.68 -5.15 15.84
CA GLY A 330 -23.64 -4.39 17.10
C GLY A 330 -24.37 -3.05 17.06
N VAL A 331 -25.54 -3.01 16.41
CA VAL A 331 -26.40 -1.81 16.31
C VAL A 331 -25.80 -0.70 15.43
N LYS A 332 -25.00 -1.07 14.43
CA LYS A 332 -24.37 -0.13 13.48
C LYS A 332 -25.09 -0.11 12.12
N VAL A 333 -24.98 1.01 11.42
CA VAL A 333 -25.23 1.04 9.98
C VAL A 333 -23.94 0.66 9.27
N VAL A 334 -23.99 -0.45 8.53
CA VAL A 334 -22.82 -0.96 7.80
C VAL A 334 -23.18 -1.11 6.33
N ILE A 335 -22.32 -0.61 5.45
CA ILE A 335 -22.48 -0.69 4.00
C ILE A 335 -21.32 -1.48 3.43
N PHE A 336 -21.63 -2.60 2.78
CA PHE A 336 -20.70 -3.32 1.93
C PHE A 336 -20.94 -2.94 0.47
N CYS A 337 -19.85 -2.80 -0.26
CA CYS A 337 -19.88 -2.22 -1.60
C CYS A 337 -18.94 -2.98 -2.52
N GLY A 338 -19.30 -3.10 -3.79
CA GLY A 338 -18.41 -3.66 -4.79
C GLY A 338 -19.14 -4.25 -5.98
N ASP A 339 -18.43 -5.08 -6.72
CA ASP A 339 -18.91 -5.74 -7.92
C ASP A 339 -18.42 -7.18 -7.96
N PHE A 340 -19.33 -8.16 -7.87
CA PHE A 340 -18.97 -9.59 -7.93
C PHE A 340 -18.47 -10.01 -9.31
N ARG A 341 -18.59 -9.16 -10.34
CA ARG A 341 -18.02 -9.36 -11.68
C ARG A 341 -16.51 -9.09 -11.71
N GLN A 342 -15.94 -8.50 -10.65
CA GLN A 342 -14.52 -8.17 -10.54
C GLN A 342 -13.75 -9.28 -9.80
N VAL A 343 -12.77 -8.89 -8.99
CA VAL A 343 -11.85 -9.81 -8.32
C VAL A 343 -12.55 -10.46 -7.12
N LEU A 344 -12.58 -11.80 -7.11
CA LEU A 344 -13.09 -12.61 -6.00
C LEU A 344 -12.02 -12.79 -4.90
N PRO A 345 -12.40 -13.33 -3.72
CA PRO A 345 -11.44 -13.56 -2.66
C PRO A 345 -10.31 -14.49 -3.09
N VAL A 346 -9.10 -14.18 -2.62
CA VAL A 346 -7.90 -14.96 -2.94
C VAL A 346 -7.97 -16.32 -2.23
N VAL A 347 -8.19 -17.39 -2.99
CA VAL A 347 -8.11 -18.78 -2.55
C VAL A 347 -6.98 -19.45 -3.36
N ARG A 348 -5.82 -19.62 -2.72
CA ARG A 348 -4.63 -20.16 -3.40
C ARG A 348 -4.90 -21.61 -3.82
N LYS A 349 -4.79 -21.88 -5.13
CA LYS A 349 -5.04 -23.20 -5.72
C LYS A 349 -6.45 -23.74 -5.44
N GLY A 350 -7.41 -22.85 -5.21
CA GLY A 350 -8.79 -23.22 -4.90
C GLY A 350 -9.56 -23.73 -6.12
N THR A 351 -10.46 -24.66 -5.86
CA THR A 351 -11.52 -25.08 -6.78
C THR A 351 -12.60 -24.01 -6.88
N ARG A 352 -13.45 -24.10 -7.92
CA ARG A 352 -14.61 -23.22 -8.07
C ARG A 352 -15.51 -23.22 -6.82
N GLN A 353 -15.72 -24.38 -6.21
CA GLN A 353 -16.55 -24.51 -5.01
C GLN A 353 -15.94 -23.75 -3.84
N GLU A 354 -14.63 -23.91 -3.60
CA GLU A 354 -13.93 -23.20 -2.52
C GLU A 354 -13.95 -21.67 -2.71
N HIS A 355 -13.89 -21.18 -3.96
CA HIS A 355 -14.06 -19.75 -4.24
C HIS A 355 -15.47 -19.24 -3.92
N VAL A 356 -16.51 -20.02 -4.26
CA VAL A 356 -17.90 -19.68 -3.90
C VAL A 356 -18.07 -19.72 -2.39
N ASP A 357 -17.55 -20.76 -1.72
CA ASP A 357 -17.67 -20.93 -0.27
C ASP A 357 -16.95 -19.82 0.50
N ALA A 358 -15.85 -19.29 -0.04
CA ALA A 358 -15.12 -18.15 0.52
C ALA A 358 -15.81 -16.79 0.28
N SER A 359 -16.75 -16.71 -0.67
CA SER A 359 -17.41 -15.45 -1.04
C SER A 359 -18.46 -15.02 -0.02
N LEU A 360 -18.67 -13.71 0.12
CA LEU A 360 -19.71 -13.11 0.96
C LEU A 360 -21.11 -13.67 0.68
N VAL A 361 -21.41 -14.05 -0.57
CA VAL A 361 -22.72 -14.62 -0.94
C VAL A 361 -23.04 -15.93 -0.21
N SER A 362 -22.01 -16.63 0.26
CA SER A 362 -22.09 -17.90 1.01
C SER A 362 -22.05 -17.69 2.53
N SER A 363 -22.14 -16.44 2.99
CA SER A 363 -22.20 -16.09 4.41
C SER A 363 -23.63 -16.16 4.94
N TYR A 364 -23.78 -16.47 6.24
CA TYR A 364 -25.06 -16.33 6.95
C TYR A 364 -25.57 -14.88 7.00
N LEU A 365 -24.69 -13.90 6.74
CA LEU A 365 -25.03 -12.48 6.68
C LEU A 365 -25.65 -12.09 5.33
N TRP A 366 -25.42 -12.85 4.26
CA TRP A 366 -25.90 -12.48 2.92
C TRP A 366 -27.42 -12.29 2.84
N PRO A 367 -28.25 -13.17 3.41
CA PRO A 367 -29.71 -13.02 3.36
C PRO A 367 -30.23 -11.81 4.13
N THR A 368 -29.50 -11.30 5.13
CA THR A 368 -29.95 -10.20 6.01
C THR A 368 -29.67 -8.82 5.43
N LEU A 369 -28.79 -8.72 4.43
CA LEU A 369 -28.41 -7.47 3.75
C LEU A 369 -29.53 -6.93 2.86
N ILE A 370 -29.85 -5.63 3.00
CA ILE A 370 -30.67 -4.89 2.03
C ILE A 370 -29.80 -4.57 0.81
N LYS A 371 -30.24 -4.96 -0.38
CA LYS A 371 -29.43 -4.90 -1.61
C LYS A 371 -29.91 -3.77 -2.51
N PHE A 372 -28.98 -2.93 -2.96
CA PHE A 372 -29.21 -1.91 -3.98
C PHE A 372 -28.37 -2.21 -5.21
N HIS A 373 -28.89 -1.85 -6.39
CA HIS A 373 -28.20 -2.03 -7.67
C HIS A 373 -28.06 -0.70 -8.41
N LEU A 374 -26.82 -0.25 -8.59
CA LEU A 374 -26.48 0.85 -9.50
C LEU A 374 -26.25 0.27 -10.90
N THR A 375 -26.85 0.88 -11.93
CA THR A 375 -26.81 0.33 -13.30
C THR A 375 -26.29 1.29 -14.35
N GLU A 376 -26.25 2.59 -14.05
CA GLU A 376 -25.86 3.62 -15.01
C GLU A 376 -24.34 3.81 -15.00
N ASN A 377 -23.68 3.64 -16.15
CA ASN A 377 -22.24 3.85 -16.28
C ASN A 377 -21.94 5.35 -16.35
N MET A 378 -21.41 5.90 -15.26
CA MET A 378 -21.06 7.32 -15.14
C MET A 378 -19.67 7.63 -15.70
N ARG A 379 -18.76 6.64 -15.74
CA ARG A 379 -17.37 6.80 -16.16
C ARG A 379 -17.24 6.93 -17.68
N ALA A 380 -17.91 6.06 -18.42
CA ALA A 380 -17.87 6.00 -19.88
C ALA A 380 -19.15 6.55 -20.51
N ARG A 381 -19.90 7.43 -19.82
CA ARG A 381 -21.20 7.96 -20.27
C ARG A 381 -21.17 8.61 -21.66
N LEU A 382 -20.02 9.14 -22.07
CA LEU A 382 -19.83 9.80 -23.38
C LEU A 382 -19.55 8.81 -24.50
N ASP A 383 -19.32 7.54 -24.16
CA ASP A 383 -19.15 6.41 -25.08
C ASP A 383 -20.12 5.27 -24.69
N PRO A 384 -21.39 5.37 -25.14
CA PRO A 384 -22.40 4.36 -24.83
C PRO A 384 -22.04 2.98 -25.37
N VAL A 385 -21.37 2.91 -26.54
CA VAL A 385 -20.98 1.65 -27.19
C VAL A 385 -19.97 0.91 -26.34
N PHE A 386 -18.92 1.60 -25.88
CA PHE A 386 -17.96 1.02 -24.95
C PHE A 386 -18.60 0.64 -23.61
N SER A 387 -19.47 1.50 -23.08
CA SER A 387 -20.17 1.26 -21.82
C SER A 387 -21.03 -0.01 -21.86
N GLU A 388 -21.78 -0.21 -22.94
CA GLU A 388 -22.61 -1.39 -23.16
C GLU A 388 -21.75 -2.64 -23.33
N TYR A 389 -20.71 -2.59 -24.18
CA TYR A 389 -19.76 -3.69 -24.37
C TYR A 389 -19.14 -4.18 -23.05
N VAL A 390 -18.67 -3.27 -22.19
CA VAL A 390 -18.07 -3.64 -20.89
C VAL A 390 -19.09 -4.26 -19.95
N LEU A 391 -20.34 -3.77 -19.97
CA LEU A 391 -21.43 -4.33 -19.15
C LEU A 391 -21.83 -5.73 -19.63
N GLU A 392 -21.96 -5.94 -20.94
CA GLU A 392 -22.23 -7.24 -21.54
C GLU A 392 -21.13 -8.24 -21.21
N LEU A 393 -19.86 -7.82 -21.36
CA LEU A 393 -18.71 -8.62 -21.00
C LEU A 393 -18.74 -9.06 -19.53
N GLY A 394 -19.01 -8.13 -18.61
CA GLY A 394 -19.13 -8.42 -17.18
C GLY A 394 -20.28 -9.37 -16.84
N ASN A 395 -21.38 -9.33 -17.61
CA ASN A 395 -22.53 -10.22 -17.45
C ASN A 395 -22.38 -11.54 -18.22
N ARG A 396 -21.23 -11.77 -18.88
CA ARG A 396 -20.97 -12.93 -19.73
C ARG A 396 -21.98 -13.08 -20.88
N MET A 397 -22.43 -11.96 -21.42
CA MET A 397 -23.24 -11.92 -22.63
C MET A 397 -22.35 -11.97 -23.88
N PRO A 398 -22.85 -12.44 -25.04
CA PRO A 398 -22.07 -12.51 -26.27
C PRO A 398 -21.42 -11.16 -26.64
N PRO A 399 -20.21 -11.11 -27.24
CA PRO A 399 -19.71 -12.05 -28.24
C PRO A 399 -18.62 -12.99 -27.66
N ILE A 400 -19.03 -13.82 -26.71
CA ILE A 400 -18.34 -15.06 -26.39
C ILE A 400 -18.51 -15.96 -27.62
N THR A 401 -17.41 -16.20 -28.32
CA THR A 401 -17.36 -17.16 -29.42
C THR A 401 -17.73 -18.56 -28.93
N VAL A 402 -17.96 -19.48 -29.86
CA VAL A 402 -18.27 -20.90 -29.55
C VAL A 402 -17.21 -21.54 -28.65
N ASP A 403 -15.97 -21.02 -28.66
CA ASP A 403 -14.82 -21.54 -27.92
C ASP A 403 -14.56 -20.83 -26.57
N GLU A 404 -15.55 -20.15 -25.99
CA GLU A 404 -15.41 -19.36 -24.75
C GLU A 404 -14.41 -18.19 -24.84
N THR A 405 -13.97 -17.81 -26.04
CA THR A 405 -13.07 -16.65 -26.24
C THR A 405 -13.88 -15.37 -26.51
N ILE A 406 -13.35 -14.23 -26.04
CA ILE A 406 -13.96 -12.91 -26.20
C ILE A 406 -13.36 -12.24 -27.43
N LYS A 407 -14.20 -11.74 -28.34
CA LYS A 407 -13.75 -10.87 -29.42
C LYS A 407 -13.64 -9.43 -28.93
N ILE A 408 -12.42 -8.89 -28.93
CA ILE A 408 -12.16 -7.47 -28.66
C ILE A 408 -12.47 -6.65 -29.92
N PRO A 409 -13.13 -5.48 -29.82
CA PRO A 409 -13.36 -4.60 -30.96
C PRO A 409 -12.06 -4.16 -31.65
N ASP A 410 -12.04 -4.14 -32.99
CA ASP A 410 -10.82 -3.90 -33.77
C ASP A 410 -10.15 -2.55 -33.44
N GLY A 411 -10.94 -1.52 -33.10
CA GLY A 411 -10.43 -0.20 -32.70
C GLY A 411 -9.73 -0.15 -31.33
N MET A 412 -9.77 -1.24 -30.56
CA MET A 412 -9.08 -1.37 -29.27
C MET A 412 -7.82 -2.24 -29.35
N LEU A 413 -7.51 -2.79 -30.53
CA LEU A 413 -6.39 -3.69 -30.74
C LEU A 413 -5.15 -2.92 -31.21
N VAL A 414 -4.01 -3.23 -30.61
CA VAL A 414 -2.69 -2.92 -31.17
C VAL A 414 -2.28 -4.13 -32.02
N PRO A 415 -1.96 -3.96 -33.32
CA PRO A 415 -1.52 -5.06 -34.16
C PRO A 415 -0.29 -5.76 -33.59
N TYR A 416 -0.30 -7.10 -33.60
CA TYR A 416 0.84 -7.90 -33.19
C TYR A 416 1.68 -8.28 -34.41
N GLU A 417 2.98 -8.01 -34.33
CA GLU A 417 3.99 -8.42 -35.31
C GLU A 417 4.97 -9.43 -34.67
N ASP A 418 5.73 -8.96 -33.69
CA ASP A 418 6.59 -9.76 -32.82
C ASP A 418 6.65 -9.14 -31.41
N ASP A 419 7.22 -9.86 -30.45
CA ASP A 419 7.23 -9.45 -29.04
C ASP A 419 7.91 -8.08 -28.81
N CYS A 420 9.00 -7.77 -29.52
CA CYS A 420 9.74 -6.52 -29.31
C CYS A 420 9.01 -5.35 -29.99
N THR A 421 8.72 -5.49 -31.29
CA THR A 421 8.09 -4.42 -32.09
C THR A 421 6.70 -4.08 -31.56
N SER A 422 5.90 -5.09 -31.21
CA SER A 422 4.54 -4.86 -30.70
C SER A 422 4.55 -4.21 -29.31
N LEU A 423 5.56 -4.49 -28.49
CA LEU A 423 5.67 -3.87 -27.17
C LEU A 423 6.09 -2.40 -27.28
N ASP A 424 7.03 -2.09 -28.18
CA ASP A 424 7.38 -0.69 -28.48
C ASP A 424 6.17 0.07 -29.04
N HIS A 425 5.44 -0.52 -29.99
CA HIS A 425 4.19 0.07 -30.50
C HIS A 425 3.15 0.30 -29.39
N LEU A 426 2.97 -0.65 -28.47
CA LEU A 426 2.06 -0.48 -27.32
C LEU A 426 2.50 0.69 -26.44
N ILE A 427 3.79 0.79 -26.14
CA ILE A 427 4.36 1.89 -25.35
C ILE A 427 4.11 3.22 -26.06
N ASP A 428 4.34 3.31 -27.37
CA ASP A 428 4.16 4.54 -28.14
C ASP A 428 2.67 4.92 -28.27
N VAL A 429 1.77 3.96 -28.40
CA VAL A 429 0.31 4.22 -28.39
C VAL A 429 -0.15 4.76 -27.04
N VAL A 430 0.32 4.17 -25.94
CA VAL A 430 -0.12 4.56 -24.59
C VAL A 430 0.56 5.85 -24.13
N PHE A 431 1.85 5.98 -24.36
CA PHE A 431 2.72 7.02 -23.81
C PHE A 431 3.36 7.90 -24.88
N HIS A 432 2.97 7.86 -26.16
CA HIS A 432 3.44 8.80 -27.18
C HIS A 432 4.98 9.01 -27.11
N ASP A 433 5.45 10.26 -27.02
CA ASP A 433 6.87 10.56 -26.83
C ASP A 433 7.23 10.66 -25.33
N ILE A 434 8.01 9.70 -24.84
CA ILE A 434 8.49 9.67 -23.45
C ILE A 434 9.43 10.85 -23.13
N HIS A 435 10.07 11.45 -24.13
CA HIS A 435 11.00 12.56 -23.93
C HIS A 435 10.29 13.86 -23.54
N GLU A 436 9.06 14.08 -24.01
CA GLU A 436 8.24 15.25 -23.63
C GLU A 436 7.90 15.26 -22.13
N TYR A 437 7.96 14.11 -21.46
CA TYR A 437 7.62 13.95 -20.05
C TYR A 437 8.68 14.47 -19.07
N SER A 438 9.90 14.70 -19.54
CA SER A 438 10.89 15.41 -18.75
C SER A 438 10.48 16.87 -18.48
N ILE A 439 9.62 17.42 -19.34
CA ILE A 439 9.20 18.84 -19.34
C ILE A 439 7.79 18.99 -18.78
N ASN A 440 6.85 18.07 -19.07
CA ASN A 440 5.46 18.18 -18.63
C ASN A 440 4.91 16.87 -18.04
N ILE A 441 4.86 16.78 -16.71
CA ILE A 441 4.33 15.63 -15.97
C ILE A 441 2.83 15.41 -16.24
N SER A 442 2.06 16.48 -16.51
CA SER A 442 0.62 16.37 -16.74
C SER A 442 0.29 15.56 -18.01
N ALA A 443 1.20 15.48 -18.98
CA ALA A 443 1.02 14.68 -20.18
C ALA A 443 1.03 13.16 -19.91
N MET A 444 1.63 12.73 -18.79
CA MET A 444 1.62 11.34 -18.32
C MET A 444 0.35 10.97 -17.55
N MET A 445 -0.43 11.95 -17.09
CA MET A 445 -1.60 11.68 -16.27
C MET A 445 -2.64 10.86 -17.06
N ASN A 446 -3.28 9.91 -16.37
CA ASN A 446 -4.34 9.05 -16.90
C ASN A 446 -3.88 8.02 -17.96
N ARG A 447 -2.60 7.68 -18.01
CA ARG A 447 -2.04 6.63 -18.88
C ARG A 447 -1.45 5.51 -18.04
N ALA A 448 -1.75 4.26 -18.40
CA ALA A 448 -1.22 3.08 -17.71
C ALA A 448 -1.22 1.86 -18.65
N ILE A 449 -0.25 0.97 -18.47
CA ILE A 449 -0.24 -0.38 -19.04
C ILE A 449 -0.58 -1.36 -17.92
N LEU A 450 -1.58 -2.20 -18.16
CA LEU A 450 -1.97 -3.25 -17.22
C LEU A 450 -1.60 -4.61 -17.82
N THR A 451 -0.98 -5.47 -17.02
CA THR A 451 -0.65 -6.83 -17.44
C THR A 451 -1.20 -7.87 -16.44
N PRO A 452 -1.43 -9.13 -16.87
CA PRO A 452 -1.97 -10.15 -15.97
C PRO A 452 -1.01 -10.62 -14.88
N LYS A 453 0.30 -10.37 -14.99
CA LYS A 453 1.33 -10.87 -14.06
C LYS A 453 2.34 -9.77 -13.73
N ASN A 454 2.72 -9.69 -12.44
CA ASN A 454 3.73 -8.76 -11.96
C ASN A 454 5.07 -8.91 -12.70
N SER A 455 5.47 -10.13 -13.09
CA SER A 455 6.71 -10.33 -13.85
C SER A 455 6.76 -9.54 -15.17
N TYR A 456 5.62 -9.40 -15.86
CA TYR A 456 5.55 -8.58 -17.06
C TYR A 456 5.47 -7.08 -16.74
N VAL A 457 4.87 -6.70 -15.61
CA VAL A 457 4.93 -5.32 -15.11
C VAL A 457 6.39 -4.92 -14.89
N ASP A 458 7.17 -5.77 -14.23
CA ASP A 458 8.58 -5.53 -13.92
C ASP A 458 9.43 -5.40 -15.19
N GLU A 459 9.22 -6.29 -16.17
CA GLU A 459 9.89 -6.24 -17.48
C GLU A 459 9.60 -4.95 -18.25
N ILE A 460 8.33 -4.56 -18.34
CA ILE A 460 7.92 -3.34 -19.04
C ILE A 460 8.44 -2.09 -18.32
N ASN A 461 8.36 -2.04 -16.99
CA ASN A 461 8.89 -0.92 -16.21
C ASN A 461 10.42 -0.81 -16.35
N ALA A 462 11.14 -1.93 -16.40
CA ALA A 462 12.58 -1.95 -16.64
C ALA A 462 12.95 -1.44 -18.04
N LEU A 463 12.13 -1.68 -19.06
CA LEU A 463 12.31 -1.08 -20.39
C LEU A 463 12.01 0.42 -20.37
N LEU A 464 10.90 0.83 -19.76
CA LEU A 464 10.45 2.22 -19.72
C LEU A 464 11.43 3.13 -18.97
N ILE A 465 12.00 2.69 -17.84
CA ILE A 465 12.93 3.52 -17.06
C ILE A 465 14.16 3.91 -17.88
N HIS A 466 14.59 3.07 -18.83
CA HIS A 466 15.71 3.40 -19.72
C HIS A 466 15.34 4.42 -20.81
N LYS A 467 14.07 4.57 -21.18
CA LYS A 467 13.61 5.56 -22.18
C LYS A 467 13.57 7.01 -21.65
N PHE A 468 13.48 7.22 -20.33
CA PHE A 468 13.52 8.58 -19.76
C PHE A 468 14.89 9.25 -20.00
N PRO A 469 14.94 10.53 -20.43
CA PRO A 469 16.18 11.20 -20.82
C PRO A 469 17.08 11.64 -19.66
N VAL A 470 16.62 11.50 -18.41
CA VAL A 470 17.31 12.01 -17.21
C VAL A 470 18.24 10.95 -16.63
N GLU A 471 19.22 11.41 -15.83
CA GLU A 471 20.16 10.56 -15.10
C GLU A 471 19.43 9.54 -14.20
N LEU A 472 19.91 8.29 -14.28
CA LEU A 472 19.40 7.15 -13.52
C LEU A 472 20.05 7.11 -12.15
N LYS A 473 19.24 7.10 -11.09
CA LYS A 473 19.70 6.84 -9.72
C LYS A 473 19.38 5.41 -9.33
N ARG A 474 20.35 4.73 -8.72
CA ARG A 474 20.24 3.34 -8.26
C ARG A 474 20.17 3.30 -6.74
N TYR A 475 19.28 2.47 -6.23
CA TYR A 475 19.13 2.20 -4.80
C TYR A 475 19.19 0.68 -4.60
N TYR A 476 20.05 0.24 -3.68
CA TYR A 476 20.23 -1.17 -3.35
C TYR A 476 19.61 -1.47 -1.98
N SER A 477 18.93 -2.62 -1.86
CA SER A 477 18.51 -3.14 -0.56
C SER A 477 19.70 -3.72 0.21
N PHE A 478 19.60 -3.69 1.53
CA PHE A 478 20.48 -4.43 2.42
C PHE A 478 19.65 -5.57 3.01
N ASP A 479 19.97 -6.80 2.59
CA ASP A 479 19.23 -8.00 2.98
C ASP A 479 20.05 -8.83 3.96
N GLU A 480 19.44 -9.27 5.07
CA GLU A 480 20.11 -10.03 6.12
C GLU A 480 19.49 -11.42 6.28
N ALA A 481 20.33 -12.45 6.32
CA ALA A 481 19.94 -13.80 6.66
C ALA A 481 19.62 -13.91 8.16
N ILE A 482 18.64 -14.74 8.50
CA ILE A 482 18.28 -15.00 9.91
C ILE A 482 19.49 -15.51 10.70
N ASP A 483 20.30 -16.36 10.07
CA ASP A 483 21.60 -16.75 10.59
C ASP A 483 22.69 -15.95 9.86
N THR A 484 23.23 -14.94 10.55
CA THR A 484 24.32 -14.08 10.05
C THR A 484 25.56 -14.85 9.59
N SER A 485 25.78 -16.09 10.08
CA SER A 485 26.90 -16.91 9.62
C SER A 485 26.74 -17.41 8.18
N GLU A 486 25.50 -17.48 7.69
CA GLU A 486 25.16 -17.86 6.31
C GLU A 486 25.09 -16.67 5.35
N GLN A 487 25.25 -15.43 5.84
CA GLN A 487 25.11 -14.20 5.05
C GLN A 487 25.92 -14.26 3.75
N SER A 488 27.22 -14.59 3.83
CA SER A 488 28.10 -14.64 2.64
C SER A 488 27.74 -15.71 1.60
N ILE A 489 26.93 -16.71 1.99
CA ILE A 489 26.47 -17.79 1.10
C ILE A 489 25.11 -17.43 0.51
N MET A 490 24.27 -16.74 1.28
CA MET A 490 22.89 -16.43 0.92
C MET A 490 22.69 -15.07 0.26
N GLU A 491 23.63 -14.12 0.40
CA GLU A 491 23.50 -12.74 -0.09
C GLU A 491 23.11 -12.68 -1.57
N ASP A 492 23.81 -13.40 -2.44
CA ASP A 492 23.48 -13.47 -3.87
C ASP A 492 22.05 -14.03 -4.11
N PHE A 493 21.62 -15.01 -3.29
CA PHE A 493 20.28 -15.58 -3.40
C PHE A 493 19.22 -14.59 -2.90
N LEU A 494 19.46 -13.91 -1.78
CA LEU A 494 18.56 -12.89 -1.22
C LEU A 494 18.33 -11.77 -2.22
N ASN A 495 19.39 -11.29 -2.88
CA ASN A 495 19.33 -10.25 -3.91
C ASN A 495 18.52 -10.66 -5.16
N THR A 496 18.22 -11.96 -5.35
CA THR A 496 17.31 -12.43 -6.42
C THR A 496 15.85 -12.50 -6.03
N LEU A 497 15.53 -12.35 -4.73
CA LEU A 497 14.17 -12.47 -4.25
C LEU A 497 13.37 -11.19 -4.55
N THR A 498 12.15 -11.39 -5.03
CA THR A 498 11.17 -10.31 -5.27
C THR A 498 9.85 -10.62 -4.57
N PRO A 499 9.84 -10.67 -3.22
CA PRO A 499 8.63 -10.99 -2.47
C PRO A 499 7.55 -9.92 -2.67
N ASN A 500 6.29 -10.35 -2.74
CA ASN A 500 5.16 -9.44 -2.91
C ASN A 500 5.09 -8.41 -1.78
N GLY A 501 4.92 -7.12 -2.14
CA GLY A 501 4.81 -6.03 -1.18
C GLY A 501 6.15 -5.46 -0.69
N LEU A 502 7.25 -5.86 -1.33
CA LEU A 502 8.59 -5.32 -1.13
C LEU A 502 9.16 -4.85 -2.48
N PRO A 503 9.98 -3.79 -2.50
CA PRO A 503 10.72 -3.41 -3.70
C PRO A 503 11.75 -4.48 -4.07
N PRO A 504 12.19 -4.55 -5.34
CA PRO A 504 13.32 -5.39 -5.72
C PRO A 504 14.61 -4.92 -5.05
N HIS A 505 15.61 -5.82 -4.99
CA HIS A 505 16.94 -5.50 -4.46
C HIS A 505 17.58 -4.28 -5.16
N GLU A 506 17.51 -4.23 -6.49
CA GLU A 506 17.93 -3.05 -7.26
C GLU A 506 16.70 -2.25 -7.67
N LEU A 507 16.51 -1.07 -7.07
CA LEU A 507 15.49 -0.10 -7.44
C LEU A 507 16.08 1.03 -8.28
N LEU A 508 15.53 1.19 -9.48
CA LEU A 508 15.96 2.16 -10.48
C LEU A 508 14.99 3.33 -10.54
N LEU A 509 15.45 4.54 -10.28
CA LEU A 509 14.62 5.76 -10.30
C LEU A 509 15.22 6.84 -11.19
N LYS A 510 14.35 7.64 -11.79
CA LYS A 510 14.71 8.85 -12.55
C LYS A 510 13.78 9.98 -12.15
N ILE A 511 14.25 11.22 -12.30
CA ILE A 511 13.39 12.40 -12.07
C ILE A 511 12.14 12.28 -12.96
N ASN A 512 10.98 12.55 -12.37
CA ASN A 512 9.64 12.47 -12.99
C ASN A 512 9.13 11.07 -13.34
N CYS A 513 9.81 9.97 -12.97
CA CYS A 513 9.24 8.64 -13.18
C CYS A 513 8.05 8.39 -12.22
N PRO A 514 6.91 7.86 -12.70
CA PRO A 514 5.80 7.48 -11.83
C PRO A 514 6.22 6.38 -10.85
N ILE A 515 5.85 6.53 -9.58
CA ILE A 515 6.10 5.53 -8.54
C ILE A 515 4.80 5.16 -7.84
N MET A 516 4.76 3.94 -7.30
CA MET A 516 3.68 3.47 -6.43
C MET A 516 4.25 3.18 -5.05
N LEU A 517 3.62 3.74 -4.02
CA LEU A 517 3.94 3.39 -2.63
C LEU A 517 3.39 1.98 -2.33
N LEU A 518 4.28 1.05 -1.99
CA LEU A 518 3.93 -0.35 -1.71
C LEU A 518 3.47 -0.59 -0.27
N ARG A 519 3.65 0.39 0.61
CA ARG A 519 3.28 0.31 2.04
C ARG A 519 2.55 1.57 2.46
N ASN A 520 1.56 1.41 3.34
CA ASN A 520 0.90 2.53 3.99
C ASN A 520 1.86 3.10 5.05
N ILE A 521 2.55 4.19 4.71
CA ILE A 521 3.49 4.87 5.62
C ILE A 521 2.71 5.66 6.70
N ASN A 522 1.50 6.11 6.36
CA ASN A 522 0.56 6.68 7.31
C ASN A 522 -0.77 5.92 7.21
N PRO A 523 -1.20 5.19 8.25
CA PRO A 523 -2.53 4.60 8.27
C PRO A 523 -3.62 5.65 8.55
N SER A 524 -3.28 6.80 9.13
CA SER A 524 -4.21 7.85 9.59
C SER A 524 -4.57 8.90 8.55
N GLU A 525 -3.73 9.08 7.54
CA GLU A 525 -4.05 9.78 6.29
C GLU A 525 -4.23 8.73 5.19
#